data_AF-A0A9N9I0F5-F1
#
_entry.id   AF-A0A9N9I0F5-F1
#
_cell.length_a   1.000
_cell.length_b   1.000
_cell.length_c   1.000
_cell.angle_alpha   90.00
_cell.angle_beta   90.00
_cell.angle_gamma   90.00
#
_symmetry.space_group_name_H-M   'P 1'
#
loop_
_entity.id
_entity.type
_entity.pdbx_description
1 polymer ?
#
loop_
_entity_poly.entity_id
_entity_poly.type
_entity_poly.pdbx_seq_one_letter_code
_entity_poly.pdbx_strand_id
1 'polypeptide(L)'
;PFAADIAEKNHIDNIEISIDDLTVWHLKKLIWKQKQRTLADIDPDQLTLWKWEILENSHLEIDIKKEFEGVKLFSTMKFKEAFPGKLPDNVVHVIVQLPNDSDEKSEGQESKKVKLVATASKIMEGIMKLPDICNVYSDPKNFLLLPFPYPGSNLPVDRFAIDEDGLFTFMGRKEFINILNQINTFKSRTGYMEMFIYGTVGYGKSHILTAIACFLFRIGRRVVYLPDCRKLAVDPIEYIKSALFLTYVNNDVKTSEINTCESFDQIIKFCRSLDETLYFIVDQMNALDECNDTGINPEKKRQVKENIDKLCWNHFYIKSSLASNHAVLHLKQKQTNEKKITFYGGFDEEEMEEWWKRHNSVLPAMDNLQKDQIEDITGKIPLFLNVLLESESKNFEEA
;
A
#
# COMPACT_ATOMS: atom_id res chain seq x y z
N PRO A 1 34.34 -26.57 4.60
CA PRO A 1 34.85 -25.75 3.47
C PRO A 1 34.65 -26.47 2.14
N PHE A 2 34.29 -25.74 1.09
CA PHE A 2 34.22 -26.23 -0.29
C PHE A 2 34.70 -25.12 -1.23
N ALA A 3 35.16 -25.48 -2.42
CA ALA A 3 35.56 -24.53 -3.45
C ALA A 3 34.50 -24.49 -4.55
N ALA A 4 34.11 -23.29 -4.97
CA ALA A 4 33.31 -23.05 -6.15
C ALA A 4 34.20 -22.44 -7.23
N ASP A 5 34.27 -23.11 -8.37
CA ASP A 5 35.08 -22.65 -9.49
C ASP A 5 34.35 -21.51 -10.21
N ILE A 6 35.02 -20.36 -10.33
CA ILE A 6 34.54 -19.21 -11.10
C ILE A 6 35.43 -19.09 -12.32
N ALA A 7 34.83 -19.18 -13.51
CA ALA A 7 35.53 -19.05 -14.78
C ALA A 7 35.32 -17.66 -15.40
N GLU A 8 36.04 -17.35 -16.47
CA GLU A 8 35.78 -16.15 -17.30
C GLU A 8 34.35 -16.16 -17.88
N LYS A 9 33.81 -17.36 -18.13
CA LYS A 9 32.44 -17.59 -18.62
C LYS A 9 31.76 -18.63 -17.74
N ASN A 10 30.67 -18.25 -17.08
CA ASN A 10 29.95 -19.08 -16.13
C ASN A 10 28.56 -19.42 -16.66
N HIS A 11 28.19 -20.70 -16.67
CA HIS A 11 26.87 -21.13 -17.11
C HIS A 11 25.90 -21.21 -15.94
N ILE A 12 24.95 -20.27 -15.89
CA ILE A 12 23.91 -20.19 -14.85
C ILE A 12 22.56 -20.18 -15.56
N ASP A 13 21.73 -21.16 -15.24
CA ASP A 13 20.36 -21.34 -15.77
C ASP A 13 20.27 -21.25 -17.31
N ASN A 14 21.21 -21.93 -17.97
CA ASN A 14 21.40 -21.97 -19.43
C ASN A 14 21.82 -20.64 -20.08
N ILE A 15 22.22 -19.66 -19.28
CA ILE A 15 22.77 -18.38 -19.72
C ILE A 15 24.28 -18.38 -19.45
N GLU A 16 25.07 -17.99 -20.44
CA GLU A 16 26.51 -17.76 -20.28
C GLU A 16 26.74 -16.34 -19.78
N ILE A 17 27.41 -16.20 -18.63
CA ILE A 17 27.64 -14.92 -17.96
C ILE A 17 29.14 -14.72 -17.79
N SER A 18 29.66 -13.61 -18.34
CA SER A 18 31.05 -13.19 -18.16
C SER A 18 31.32 -12.88 -16.68
N ILE A 19 32.55 -13.08 -16.22
CA ILE A 19 32.98 -12.65 -14.89
C ILE A 19 32.80 -11.14 -14.65
N ASP A 20 32.79 -10.33 -15.71
CA ASP A 20 32.52 -8.87 -15.66
C ASP A 20 31.07 -8.51 -15.29
N ASP A 21 30.14 -9.43 -15.58
CA ASP A 21 28.70 -9.28 -15.35
C ASP A 21 28.18 -10.26 -14.29
N LEU A 22 29.07 -11.05 -13.70
CA LEU A 22 28.76 -11.92 -12.59
C LEU A 22 28.46 -11.07 -11.36
N THR A 23 27.30 -11.29 -10.75
CA THR A 23 26.85 -10.58 -9.54
C THR A 23 26.94 -11.50 -8.34
N VAL A 24 26.79 -10.96 -7.14
CA VAL A 24 26.67 -11.77 -5.92
C VAL A 24 25.45 -12.70 -6.01
N TRP A 25 24.37 -12.32 -6.70
CA TRP A 25 23.25 -13.22 -6.99
C TRP A 25 23.66 -14.44 -7.81
N HIS A 26 24.41 -14.22 -8.89
CA HIS A 26 24.99 -15.31 -9.70
C HIS A 26 25.89 -16.22 -8.84
N LEU A 27 26.68 -15.64 -7.92
CA LEU A 27 27.52 -16.39 -6.98
C LEU A 27 26.69 -17.25 -6.01
N LYS A 28 25.59 -16.73 -5.45
CA LYS A 28 24.66 -17.49 -4.60
C LYS A 28 24.10 -18.71 -5.34
N LYS A 29 23.71 -18.54 -6.61
CA LYS A 29 23.22 -19.62 -7.48
C LYS A 29 24.29 -20.69 -7.75
N LEU A 30 25.53 -20.29 -8.01
CA LEU A 30 26.65 -21.23 -8.20
C LEU A 30 26.90 -22.06 -6.94
N ILE A 31 26.98 -21.40 -5.78
CA ILE A 31 27.11 -22.05 -4.47
C ILE A 31 25.96 -23.02 -4.22
N TRP A 32 24.73 -22.57 -4.46
CA TRP A 32 23.53 -23.39 -4.29
C TRP A 32 23.55 -24.64 -5.17
N LYS A 33 23.91 -24.51 -6.46
CA LYS A 33 24.04 -25.65 -7.38
C LYS A 33 25.07 -26.67 -6.91
N GLN A 34 26.20 -26.22 -6.38
CA GLN A 34 27.26 -27.09 -5.92
C GLN A 34 26.97 -27.76 -4.56
N LYS A 35 26.09 -27.14 -3.76
CA LYS A 35 25.65 -27.63 -2.45
C LYS A 35 24.16 -27.97 -2.39
N GLN A 36 23.59 -28.42 -3.52
CA GLN A 36 22.16 -28.77 -3.59
C GLN A 36 21.73 -29.76 -2.50
N ARG A 37 22.56 -30.74 -2.12
CA ARG A 37 22.22 -31.68 -1.04
C ARG A 37 22.01 -31.04 0.33
N THR A 38 22.64 -29.90 0.59
CA THR A 38 22.57 -29.17 1.87
C THR A 38 21.63 -27.96 1.80
N LEU A 39 21.40 -27.43 0.60
CA LEU A 39 20.64 -26.19 0.38
C LEU A 39 19.37 -26.40 -0.44
N ALA A 40 18.95 -27.65 -0.70
CA ALA A 40 17.81 -27.98 -1.58
C ALA A 40 16.54 -27.22 -1.24
N ASP A 41 16.26 -27.06 0.06
CA ASP A 41 15.03 -26.45 0.58
C ASP A 41 15.14 -24.93 0.77
N ILE A 42 16.29 -24.32 0.43
CA ILE A 42 16.58 -22.91 0.65
C ILE A 42 16.74 -22.25 -0.71
N ASP A 43 15.94 -21.22 -0.98
CA ASP A 43 16.10 -20.45 -2.21
C ASP A 43 17.47 -19.74 -2.18
N PRO A 44 18.26 -19.79 -3.27
CA PRO A 44 19.52 -19.06 -3.38
C PRO A 44 19.45 -17.61 -2.89
N ASP A 45 18.33 -16.91 -3.09
CA ASP A 45 18.15 -15.53 -2.66
C ASP A 45 18.15 -15.34 -1.15
N GLN A 46 17.76 -16.38 -0.41
CA GLN A 46 17.73 -16.38 1.06
C GLN A 46 19.12 -16.56 1.68
N LEU A 47 20.12 -16.98 0.92
CA LEU A 47 21.49 -17.12 1.41
C LEU A 47 22.09 -15.73 1.68
N THR A 48 22.74 -15.55 2.82
CA THR A 48 23.56 -14.36 3.08
C THR A 48 25.03 -14.69 2.88
N LEU A 49 25.71 -13.93 2.03
CA LEU A 49 27.14 -14.07 1.75
C LEU A 49 27.93 -12.97 2.45
N TRP A 50 29.01 -13.36 3.12
CA TRP A 50 29.93 -12.43 3.78
C TRP A 50 31.34 -12.60 3.18
N LYS A 51 31.98 -11.49 2.82
CA LYS A 51 33.38 -11.49 2.38
C LYS A 51 34.30 -11.69 3.59
N TRP A 52 35.31 -12.55 3.43
CA TRP A 52 36.29 -12.87 4.45
C TRP A 52 37.73 -12.64 3.96
N GLU A 53 38.53 -11.91 4.73
CA GLU A 53 39.98 -11.74 4.53
C GLU A 53 40.72 -12.52 5.65
N ILE A 54 41.57 -13.47 5.28
CA ILE A 54 42.01 -14.62 6.11
C ILE A 54 42.82 -14.24 7.38
N LEU A 55 42.61 -15.00 8.47
CA LEU A 55 43.66 -15.70 9.24
C LEU A 55 43.10 -17.01 9.81
N GLU A 56 43.94 -18.03 9.92
CA GLU A 56 43.63 -19.46 10.07
C GLU A 56 42.80 -19.86 11.31
N ASN A 57 42.07 -20.98 11.14
CA ASN A 57 41.53 -21.88 12.17
C ASN A 57 40.60 -21.30 13.26
N SER A 58 39.28 -21.38 13.03
CA SER A 58 38.36 -21.73 14.12
C SER A 58 37.07 -22.36 13.58
N HIS A 59 36.76 -23.56 14.08
CA HIS A 59 35.46 -24.22 13.94
C HIS A 59 34.66 -23.95 15.20
N LEU A 60 33.90 -22.85 15.27
CA LEU A 60 32.92 -22.59 16.33
C LEU A 60 31.71 -21.84 15.75
N GLU A 61 30.55 -21.99 16.38
CA GLU A 61 29.35 -21.17 16.14
C GLU A 61 29.68 -19.71 16.49
N ILE A 62 29.73 -18.84 15.49
CA ILE A 62 30.20 -17.47 15.66
C ILE A 62 29.15 -16.49 15.12
N ASP A 63 28.85 -15.47 15.92
CA ASP A 63 28.13 -14.28 15.50
C ASP A 63 29.04 -13.41 14.62
N ILE A 64 28.93 -13.60 13.30
CA ILE A 64 29.79 -13.03 12.25
C ILE A 64 29.93 -11.50 12.36
N LYS A 65 28.89 -10.79 12.84
CA LYS A 65 28.93 -9.33 13.00
C LYS A 65 29.75 -8.88 14.20
N LYS A 66 29.76 -9.66 15.28
CA LYS A 66 30.43 -9.30 16.54
C LYS A 66 31.90 -9.65 16.54
N GLU A 67 32.27 -10.76 15.91
CA GLU A 67 33.61 -11.33 16.10
C GLU A 67 34.59 -10.97 14.97
N PHE A 68 34.12 -10.58 13.77
CA PHE A 68 34.99 -10.62 12.59
C PHE A 68 34.93 -9.49 11.56
N GLU A 69 34.29 -8.35 11.84
CA GLU A 69 34.30 -7.17 10.95
C GLU A 69 33.94 -7.47 9.47
N GLY A 70 33.20 -8.56 9.19
CA GLY A 70 32.95 -9.04 7.83
C GLY A 70 32.03 -8.12 7.02
N VAL A 71 32.31 -7.97 5.71
CA VAL A 71 31.48 -7.16 4.80
C VAL A 71 30.36 -8.00 4.20
N LYS A 72 29.11 -7.61 4.45
CA LYS A 72 27.93 -8.24 3.83
C LYS A 72 27.89 -7.95 2.34
N LEU A 73 27.73 -8.99 1.52
CA LEU A 73 27.66 -8.88 0.07
C LEU A 73 26.21 -8.77 -0.40
N PHE A 74 25.89 -7.68 -1.11
CA PHE A 74 24.54 -7.43 -1.65
C PHE A 74 24.35 -8.14 -3.00
N SER A 75 23.19 -8.76 -3.23
CA SER A 75 22.90 -9.54 -4.45
C SER A 75 23.14 -8.78 -5.76
N THR A 76 22.95 -7.45 -5.76
CA THR A 76 23.11 -6.57 -6.92
C THR A 76 24.56 -6.13 -7.17
N MET A 77 25.46 -6.34 -6.21
CA MET A 77 26.87 -5.97 -6.33
C MET A 77 27.56 -6.86 -7.38
N LYS A 78 28.38 -6.27 -8.25
CA LYS A 78 29.18 -7.06 -9.19
C LYS A 78 30.30 -7.78 -8.46
N PHE A 79 30.69 -8.96 -8.94
CA PHE A 79 31.76 -9.76 -8.35
C PHE A 79 33.08 -8.98 -8.28
N LYS A 80 33.45 -8.27 -9.35
CA LYS A 80 34.67 -7.43 -9.38
C LYS A 80 34.59 -6.20 -8.46
N GLU A 81 33.40 -5.72 -8.13
CA GLU A 81 33.21 -4.65 -7.13
C GLU A 81 33.36 -5.20 -5.70
N ALA A 82 32.83 -6.39 -5.44
CA ALA A 82 32.95 -7.07 -4.15
C ALA A 82 34.39 -7.50 -3.85
N PHE A 83 35.14 -7.85 -4.89
CA PHE A 83 36.51 -8.35 -4.80
C PHE A 83 37.45 -7.55 -5.72
N PRO A 84 37.73 -6.28 -5.38
CA PRO A 84 38.57 -5.43 -6.21
C PRO A 84 40.04 -5.83 -6.09
N GLY A 85 40.72 -6.05 -7.22
CA GLY A 85 42.17 -6.28 -7.28
C GLY A 85 42.58 -7.66 -7.76
N LYS A 86 43.90 -7.90 -7.83
CA LYS A 86 44.48 -9.21 -8.16
C LYS A 86 44.40 -10.05 -6.89
N LEU A 87 43.45 -10.98 -6.85
CA LEU A 87 43.19 -11.84 -5.70
C LEU A 87 44.49 -12.53 -5.23
N PRO A 88 44.84 -12.46 -3.93
CA PRO A 88 45.92 -13.26 -3.38
C PRO A 88 45.59 -14.73 -3.67
N ASP A 89 46.50 -15.44 -4.35
CA ASP A 89 46.40 -16.87 -4.63
C ASP A 89 45.20 -17.33 -5.49
N ASN A 90 44.52 -16.43 -6.22
CA ASN A 90 43.31 -16.72 -7.03
C ASN A 90 42.13 -17.34 -6.24
N VAL A 91 42.11 -17.22 -4.90
CA VAL A 91 41.04 -17.80 -4.07
C VAL A 91 40.36 -16.71 -3.25
N VAL A 92 39.03 -16.78 -3.18
CA VAL A 92 38.20 -15.89 -2.38
C VAL A 92 37.50 -16.69 -1.30
N HIS A 93 37.55 -16.20 -0.06
CA HIS A 93 36.80 -16.80 1.04
C HIS A 93 35.47 -16.08 1.25
N VAL A 94 34.39 -16.85 1.23
CA VAL A 94 33.03 -16.37 1.47
C VAL A 94 32.38 -17.25 2.52
N ILE A 95 31.76 -16.64 3.53
CA ILE A 95 30.94 -17.33 4.51
C ILE A 95 29.50 -17.32 4.01
N VAL A 96 28.90 -18.52 3.93
CA VAL A 96 27.49 -18.70 3.56
C VAL A 96 26.69 -18.87 4.86
N GLN A 97 25.89 -17.88 5.20
CA GLN A 97 24.97 -17.94 6.33
C GLN A 97 23.60 -18.41 5.85
N LEU A 98 23.08 -19.45 6.49
CA LEU A 98 21.71 -19.93 6.29
C LEU A 98 20.73 -18.97 6.96
N PRO A 99 19.48 -18.89 6.48
CA PRO A 99 18.42 -18.18 7.21
C PRO A 99 18.26 -18.82 8.59
N ASN A 100 18.63 -18.11 9.66
CA ASN A 100 18.36 -18.58 11.02
C ASN A 100 16.87 -18.39 11.30
N ASP A 101 16.18 -19.46 11.67
CA ASP A 101 14.73 -19.45 11.91
C ASP A 101 14.31 -18.73 13.21
N SER A 102 15.25 -18.35 14.09
CA SER A 102 14.93 -17.96 15.47
C SER A 102 15.21 -16.51 15.88
N ASP A 103 16.22 -15.80 15.34
CA ASP A 103 16.70 -14.56 16.02
C ASP A 103 16.61 -13.26 15.22
N GLU A 104 16.49 -13.28 13.89
CA GLU A 104 16.28 -12.03 13.10
C GLU A 104 14.81 -11.60 13.02
N LYS A 105 13.86 -12.47 13.37
CA LYS A 105 12.42 -12.12 13.37
C LYS A 105 12.06 -11.17 14.52
N SER A 106 12.63 -11.32 15.71
CA SER A 106 12.19 -10.58 16.90
C SER A 106 12.63 -9.11 16.90
N GLU A 107 13.92 -8.80 16.70
CA GLU A 107 14.41 -7.40 16.70
C GLU A 107 13.89 -6.61 15.50
N GLY A 108 13.82 -7.24 14.32
CA GLY A 108 13.33 -6.62 13.10
C GLY A 108 11.81 -6.37 13.12
N GLN A 109 11.02 -7.28 13.68
CA GLN A 109 9.57 -7.09 13.83
C GLN A 109 9.23 -6.10 14.93
N GLU A 110 9.92 -6.12 16.07
CA GLU A 110 9.66 -5.15 17.15
C GLU A 110 10.03 -3.73 16.70
N SER A 111 11.15 -3.56 15.98
CA SER A 111 11.53 -2.25 15.38
C SER A 111 10.50 -1.76 14.35
N LYS A 112 10.02 -2.64 13.47
CA LYS A 112 8.97 -2.30 12.49
C LYS A 112 7.65 -1.92 13.16
N LYS A 113 7.23 -2.67 14.18
CA LYS A 113 6.03 -2.41 14.96
C LYS A 113 6.12 -1.07 15.70
N VAL A 114 7.22 -0.79 16.39
CA VAL A 114 7.44 0.48 17.09
C VAL A 114 7.31 1.66 16.11
N LYS A 115 7.91 1.56 14.92
CA LYS A 115 7.79 2.59 13.88
C LYS A 115 6.36 2.74 13.38
N LEU A 116 5.65 1.63 13.19
CA LEU A 116 4.26 1.62 12.71
C LEU A 116 3.30 2.25 13.73
N VAL A 117 3.44 1.91 15.01
CA VAL A 117 2.65 2.49 16.11
C VAL A 117 2.93 3.99 16.23
N ALA A 118 4.19 4.42 16.17
CA ALA A 118 4.54 5.83 16.19
C ALA A 118 3.93 6.60 15.00
N THR A 119 3.93 5.99 13.81
CA THR A 119 3.29 6.55 12.61
C THR A 119 1.78 6.67 12.80
N ALA A 120 1.13 5.62 13.32
CA ALA A 120 -0.30 5.62 13.62
C ALA A 120 -0.65 6.72 14.65
N SER A 121 0.18 6.94 15.66
CA SER A 121 -0.01 8.01 16.65
C SER A 121 0.08 9.39 16.01
N LYS A 122 1.10 9.66 15.17
CA LYS A 122 1.23 10.93 14.43
C LYS A 122 0.00 11.19 13.55
N ILE A 123 -0.47 10.18 12.82
CA ILE A 123 -1.67 10.28 11.98
C ILE A 123 -2.89 10.60 12.83
N MET A 124 -3.11 9.87 13.93
CA MET A 124 -4.25 10.09 14.81
C MET A 124 -4.24 11.48 15.46
N GLU A 125 -3.08 11.96 15.92
CA GLU A 125 -2.92 13.31 16.44
C GLU A 125 -3.29 14.38 15.40
N GLY A 126 -2.86 14.19 14.14
CA GLY A 126 -3.25 15.04 13.03
C GLY A 126 -4.76 15.02 12.79
N ILE A 127 -5.36 13.82 12.78
CA ILE A 127 -6.80 13.65 12.58
C ILE A 127 -7.60 14.36 13.69
N MET A 128 -7.16 14.28 14.94
CA MET A 128 -7.85 14.91 16.08
C MET A 128 -7.83 16.44 16.04
N LYS A 129 -6.92 17.05 15.27
CA LYS A 129 -6.87 18.51 15.03
C LYS A 129 -7.83 18.97 13.93
N LEU A 130 -8.42 18.04 13.17
CA LEU A 130 -9.34 18.38 12.10
C LEU A 130 -10.68 18.92 12.63
N PRO A 131 -11.44 19.67 11.81
CA PRO A 131 -12.81 20.06 12.13
C PRO A 131 -13.71 18.84 12.36
N ASP A 132 -14.59 18.90 13.37
CA ASP A 132 -15.63 17.90 13.65
C ASP A 132 -17.00 18.28 13.06
N ILE A 133 -17.05 19.33 12.24
CA ILE A 133 -18.25 19.80 11.55
C ILE A 133 -18.24 19.26 10.11
N CYS A 134 -19.16 18.35 9.78
CA CYS A 134 -19.22 17.70 8.47
C CYS A 134 -19.40 18.67 7.28
N ASN A 135 -20.07 19.80 7.48
CA ASN A 135 -20.27 20.82 6.43
C ASN A 135 -18.94 21.38 5.91
N VAL A 136 -17.90 21.42 6.75
CA VAL A 136 -16.57 21.92 6.34
C VAL A 136 -15.98 21.05 5.23
N TYR A 137 -16.18 19.73 5.28
CA TYR A 137 -15.72 18.78 4.26
C TYR A 137 -16.62 18.73 3.03
N SER A 138 -17.80 19.34 3.11
CA SER A 138 -18.79 19.33 2.03
C SER A 138 -18.81 20.61 1.21
N ASP A 139 -18.26 21.68 1.76
CA ASP A 139 -18.20 23.00 1.14
C ASP A 139 -16.99 23.10 0.20
N PRO A 140 -17.20 23.28 -1.12
CA PRO A 140 -16.14 23.36 -2.12
C PRO A 140 -15.10 24.47 -1.88
N LYS A 141 -15.43 25.49 -1.08
CA LYS A 141 -14.52 26.59 -0.74
C LYS A 141 -13.41 26.17 0.21
N ASN A 142 -13.60 25.06 0.93
CA ASN A 142 -12.64 24.57 1.91
C ASN A 142 -11.64 23.61 1.26
N PHE A 143 -10.37 23.97 1.32
CA PHE A 143 -9.25 23.11 0.97
C PHE A 143 -8.56 22.66 2.26
N LEU A 144 -8.80 21.42 2.65
CA LEU A 144 -8.34 20.86 3.91
C LEU A 144 -7.06 20.06 3.69
N LEU A 145 -6.05 20.30 4.51
CA LEU A 145 -4.87 19.44 4.57
C LEU A 145 -5.17 18.28 5.53
N LEU A 146 -5.36 17.08 4.99
CA LEU A 146 -5.76 15.89 5.74
C LEU A 146 -4.59 14.92 5.89
N PRO A 147 -4.35 14.35 7.08
CA PRO A 147 -3.48 13.19 7.20
C PRO A 147 -4.03 12.01 6.40
N PHE A 148 -3.16 11.26 5.74
CA PHE A 148 -3.57 10.03 5.09
C PHE A 148 -3.84 8.95 6.16
N PRO A 149 -5.08 8.43 6.29
CA PRO A 149 -5.51 7.61 7.42
C PRO A 149 -5.10 6.13 7.26
N TYR A 150 -3.83 5.88 6.95
CA TYR A 150 -3.25 4.55 6.82
C TYR A 150 -1.74 4.60 7.16
N PRO A 151 -1.27 3.89 8.21
CA PRO A 151 0.11 3.99 8.68
C PRO A 151 1.08 3.04 7.95
N GLY A 152 0.58 2.14 7.10
CA GLY A 152 1.42 1.19 6.36
C GLY A 152 2.22 1.87 5.25
N SER A 153 3.33 1.26 4.84
CA SER A 153 4.28 1.83 3.86
C SER A 153 3.77 1.87 2.41
N ASN A 154 2.77 1.06 2.08
CA ASN A 154 2.24 0.94 0.72
C ASN A 154 1.13 1.96 0.47
N LEU A 155 1.51 3.22 0.29
CA LEU A 155 0.57 4.32 -0.01
C LEU A 155 0.22 4.38 -1.51
N PRO A 156 -1.03 4.75 -1.87
CA PRO A 156 -1.45 4.92 -3.26
C PRO A 156 -0.98 6.26 -3.87
N VAL A 157 0.33 6.43 -4.01
CA VAL A 157 0.98 7.67 -4.52
C VAL A 157 0.65 7.99 -5.98
N ASP A 158 0.15 7.02 -6.74
CA ASP A 158 -0.37 7.20 -8.10
C ASP A 158 -1.70 7.97 -8.13
N ARG A 159 -2.43 7.99 -7.02
CA ARG A 159 -3.76 8.61 -6.92
C ARG A 159 -3.80 9.79 -5.98
N PHE A 160 -2.89 9.87 -5.03
CA PHE A 160 -2.84 10.92 -4.02
C PHE A 160 -1.48 11.60 -4.05
N ALA A 161 -1.50 12.93 -4.14
CA ALA A 161 -0.33 13.76 -3.89
C ALA A 161 -0.11 13.85 -2.37
N ILE A 162 0.49 12.82 -1.78
CA ILE A 162 0.83 12.75 -0.35
C ILE A 162 2.23 13.33 -0.17
N ASP A 163 2.36 14.32 0.71
CA ASP A 163 3.64 14.95 1.02
C ASP A 163 4.51 14.10 1.97
N GLU A 164 5.72 14.59 2.27
CA GLU A 164 6.67 13.92 3.17
C GLU A 164 6.14 13.78 4.61
N ASP A 165 5.19 14.61 5.01
CA ASP A 165 4.54 14.57 6.31
C ASP A 165 3.36 13.59 6.36
N GLY A 166 2.99 12.98 5.23
CA GLY A 166 1.87 12.07 5.11
C GLY A 166 0.53 12.78 4.97
N LEU A 167 0.52 14.03 4.52
CA LEU A 167 -0.67 14.84 4.34
C LEU A 167 -1.04 14.97 2.86
N PHE A 168 -2.31 15.14 2.57
CA PHE A 168 -2.81 15.44 1.22
C PHE A 168 -3.87 16.53 1.27
N THR A 169 -4.01 17.30 0.18
CA THR A 169 -5.05 18.33 0.09
C THR A 169 -6.36 17.72 -0.38
N PHE A 170 -7.42 17.92 0.39
CA PHE A 170 -8.79 17.58 0.05
C PHE A 170 -9.61 18.85 -0.15
N MET A 171 -10.11 19.04 -1.37
CA MET A 171 -11.15 20.03 -1.64
C MET A 171 -12.48 19.49 -1.14
N GLY A 172 -13.25 20.30 -0.40
CA GLY A 172 -14.59 19.92 0.06
C GLY A 172 -15.48 19.51 -1.11
N ARG A 173 -16.30 18.47 -0.91
CA ARG A 173 -17.15 17.88 -1.95
C ARG A 173 -18.58 17.78 -1.48
N LYS A 174 -19.55 18.24 -2.25
CA LYS A 174 -20.97 18.16 -1.83
C LYS A 174 -21.42 16.72 -1.59
N GLU A 175 -20.87 15.77 -2.35
CA GLU A 175 -21.15 14.35 -2.16
C GLU A 175 -20.63 13.78 -0.84
N PHE A 176 -19.71 14.46 -0.13
CA PHE A 176 -19.27 14.06 1.20
C PHE A 176 -20.45 13.91 2.16
N ILE A 177 -21.30 14.94 2.29
CA ILE A 177 -22.44 14.88 3.22
C ILE A 177 -23.48 13.85 2.78
N ASN A 178 -23.65 13.65 1.48
CA ASN A 178 -24.57 12.65 0.94
C ASN A 178 -24.14 11.23 1.38
N ILE A 179 -22.86 10.89 1.21
CA ILE A 179 -22.33 9.59 1.64
C ILE A 179 -22.41 9.46 3.16
N LEU A 180 -21.96 10.49 3.90
CA LEU A 180 -21.97 10.45 5.37
C LEU A 180 -23.38 10.25 5.93
N ASN A 181 -24.39 10.92 5.36
CA ASN A 181 -25.79 10.72 5.74
C ASN A 181 -26.24 9.28 5.51
N GLN A 182 -25.85 8.67 4.39
CA GLN A 182 -26.17 7.26 4.13
C GLN A 182 -25.47 6.32 5.14
N ILE A 183 -24.20 6.57 5.47
CA ILE A 183 -23.47 5.81 6.50
C ILE A 183 -24.17 5.93 7.86
N ASN A 184 -24.63 7.13 8.24
CA ASN A 184 -25.31 7.37 9.51
C ASN A 184 -26.66 6.63 9.62
N THR A 185 -27.25 6.18 8.51
CA THR A 185 -28.47 5.35 8.54
C THR A 185 -28.21 3.88 8.79
N PHE A 186 -26.95 3.44 8.84
CA PHE A 186 -26.62 2.05 9.10
C PHE A 186 -27.10 1.59 10.49
N LYS A 187 -27.63 0.37 10.55
CA LYS A 187 -28.15 -0.23 11.79
C LYS A 187 -27.87 -1.71 11.81
N SER A 188 -27.29 -2.19 12.90
CA SER A 188 -27.12 -3.63 13.12
C SER A 188 -28.48 -4.32 13.23
N ARG A 189 -28.57 -5.55 12.70
CA ARG A 189 -29.73 -6.48 12.71
C ARG A 189 -30.99 -6.05 11.95
N THR A 190 -31.27 -4.75 11.86
CA THR A 190 -32.56 -4.21 11.40
C THR A 190 -32.46 -3.28 10.20
N GLY A 191 -31.25 -2.96 9.75
CA GLY A 191 -31.05 -2.07 8.61
C GLY A 191 -29.85 -2.48 7.76
N TYR A 192 -29.53 -1.60 6.82
CA TYR A 192 -28.34 -1.75 5.99
C TYR A 192 -27.08 -1.67 6.86
N MET A 193 -26.14 -2.60 6.61
CA MET A 193 -24.79 -2.56 7.19
C MET A 193 -23.73 -2.35 6.11
N GLU A 194 -24.14 -2.39 4.84
CA GLU A 194 -23.24 -2.35 3.70
C GLU A 194 -23.63 -1.22 2.73
N MET A 195 -22.62 -0.59 2.15
CA MET A 195 -22.75 0.39 1.09
C MET A 195 -21.71 0.12 0.01
N PHE A 196 -22.17 0.19 -1.24
CA PHE A 196 -21.34 0.12 -2.42
C PHE A 196 -21.37 1.43 -3.19
N ILE A 197 -20.19 1.99 -3.39
CA ILE A 197 -19.95 3.23 -4.11
C ILE A 197 -19.25 2.90 -5.42
N TYR A 198 -19.80 3.34 -6.54
CA TYR A 198 -19.19 3.12 -7.84
C TYR A 198 -19.41 4.33 -8.74
N GLY A 199 -18.63 4.44 -9.81
CA GLY A 199 -18.74 5.60 -10.69
C GLY A 199 -17.53 5.82 -11.58
N THR A 200 -17.56 6.94 -12.30
CA THR A 200 -16.55 7.36 -13.27
C THR A 200 -15.15 7.36 -12.66
N VAL A 201 -14.16 6.86 -13.41
CA VAL A 201 -12.73 6.94 -13.04
C VAL A 201 -12.37 8.41 -12.87
N GLY A 202 -11.60 8.73 -11.82
CA GLY A 202 -11.13 10.11 -11.62
C GLY A 202 -12.11 11.08 -10.96
N TYR A 203 -13.35 10.68 -10.66
CA TYR A 203 -14.34 11.53 -9.95
C TYR A 203 -13.87 12.03 -8.57
N GLY A 204 -12.90 11.36 -7.95
CA GLY A 204 -12.45 11.65 -6.58
C GLY A 204 -13.10 10.78 -5.50
N LYS A 205 -13.72 9.65 -5.85
CA LYS A 205 -14.36 8.70 -4.90
C LYS A 205 -13.43 8.32 -3.73
N SER A 206 -12.20 7.96 -4.07
CA SER A 206 -11.16 7.60 -3.10
C SER A 206 -10.81 8.76 -2.17
N HIS A 207 -10.77 10.00 -2.68
CA HIS A 207 -10.50 11.19 -1.88
C HIS A 207 -11.64 11.46 -0.90
N ILE A 208 -12.90 11.35 -1.36
CA ILE A 208 -14.08 11.50 -0.49
C ILE A 208 -14.08 10.43 0.61
N LEU A 209 -13.83 9.16 0.27
CA LEU A 209 -13.76 8.08 1.25
C LEU A 209 -12.62 8.24 2.25
N THR A 210 -11.47 8.76 1.81
CA THR A 210 -10.35 9.07 2.69
C THR A 210 -10.73 10.18 3.67
N ALA A 211 -11.37 11.25 3.18
CA ALA A 211 -11.88 12.32 4.03
C ALA A 211 -12.94 11.82 5.03
N ILE A 212 -13.83 10.92 4.60
CA ILE A 212 -14.81 10.27 5.49
C ILE A 212 -14.11 9.44 6.56
N ALA A 213 -13.07 8.69 6.23
CA ALA A 213 -12.30 7.94 7.22
C ALA A 213 -11.70 8.88 8.28
N CYS A 214 -11.06 9.98 7.86
CA CYS A 214 -10.54 11.00 8.77
C CYS A 214 -11.64 11.61 9.66
N PHE A 215 -12.78 12.00 9.07
CA PHE A 215 -13.90 12.56 9.83
C PHE A 215 -14.47 11.57 10.85
N LEU A 216 -14.70 10.31 10.46
CA LEU A 216 -15.22 9.27 11.34
C LEU A 216 -14.26 8.99 12.51
N PHE A 217 -12.95 8.95 12.26
CA PHE A 217 -11.94 8.90 13.32
C PHE A 217 -12.04 10.12 14.25
N ARG A 218 -12.12 11.34 13.69
CA ARG A 218 -12.21 12.60 14.44
C ARG A 218 -13.41 12.66 15.39
N ILE A 219 -14.54 12.06 15.01
CA ILE A 219 -15.73 11.96 15.87
C ILE A 219 -15.75 10.70 16.76
N GLY A 220 -14.61 10.00 16.87
CA GLY A 220 -14.41 8.90 17.81
C GLY A 220 -14.93 7.53 17.33
N ARG A 221 -15.18 7.34 16.04
CA ARG A 221 -15.55 6.01 15.49
C ARG A 221 -14.31 5.15 15.28
N ARG A 222 -14.49 3.82 15.36
CA ARG A 222 -13.45 2.83 15.05
C ARG A 222 -13.50 2.51 13.55
N VAL A 223 -12.57 3.10 12.80
CA VAL A 223 -12.49 2.94 11.34
C VAL A 223 -11.32 2.02 10.99
N VAL A 224 -11.55 1.09 10.06
CA VAL A 224 -10.50 0.30 9.41
C VAL A 224 -10.48 0.70 7.94
N TYR A 225 -9.52 1.55 7.57
CA TYR A 225 -9.40 2.05 6.20
C TYR A 225 -8.39 1.23 5.40
N LEU A 226 -8.84 0.68 4.27
CA LEU A 226 -8.05 -0.14 3.36
C LEU A 226 -8.01 0.57 1.99
N PRO A 227 -7.00 1.42 1.72
CA PRO A 227 -7.03 2.34 0.58
C PRO A 227 -6.87 1.69 -0.80
N ASP A 228 -6.26 0.50 -0.87
CA ASP A 228 -5.92 -0.14 -2.14
C ASP A 228 -5.93 -1.66 -2.04
N CYS A 229 -6.98 -2.29 -2.56
CA CYS A 229 -7.08 -3.74 -2.59
C CYS A 229 -5.98 -4.42 -3.43
N ARG A 230 -5.29 -3.72 -4.35
CA ARG A 230 -4.14 -4.29 -5.10
C ARG A 230 -3.02 -4.65 -4.15
N LYS A 231 -2.68 -3.74 -3.23
CA LYS A 231 -1.62 -3.93 -2.23
C LYS A 231 -2.05 -4.91 -1.15
N LEU A 232 -3.32 -4.84 -0.73
CA LEU A 232 -3.91 -5.81 0.19
C LEU A 232 -3.80 -7.24 -0.34
N ALA A 233 -4.07 -7.48 -1.63
CA ALA A 233 -3.98 -8.83 -2.20
C ALA A 233 -2.53 -9.36 -2.31
N VAL A 234 -1.51 -8.50 -2.24
CA VAL A 234 -0.11 -8.92 -2.19
C VAL A 234 0.23 -9.46 -0.81
N ASP A 235 -0.01 -8.66 0.24
CA ASP A 235 0.29 -8.99 1.64
C ASP A 235 -0.90 -8.64 2.56
N PRO A 236 -1.92 -9.49 2.63
CA PRO A 236 -3.17 -9.14 3.31
C PRO A 236 -3.03 -9.01 4.82
N ILE A 237 -2.12 -9.77 5.44
CA ILE A 237 -2.00 -9.84 6.89
C ILE A 237 -1.43 -8.53 7.42
N GLU A 238 -0.25 -8.13 6.95
CA GLU A 238 0.40 -6.89 7.40
C GLU A 238 -0.37 -5.64 6.96
N TYR A 239 -1.02 -5.70 5.78
CA TYR A 239 -1.81 -4.59 5.27
C TYR A 239 -3.02 -4.29 6.16
N ILE A 240 -3.73 -5.32 6.62
CA ILE A 240 -4.90 -5.17 7.50
C ILE A 240 -4.46 -4.83 8.93
N LYS A 241 -3.38 -5.46 9.44
CA LYS A 241 -2.81 -5.11 10.77
C LYS A 241 -2.45 -3.62 10.83
N SER A 242 -1.83 -3.08 9.79
CA SER A 242 -1.52 -1.65 9.70
C SER A 242 -2.76 -0.77 9.87
N ALA A 243 -3.86 -1.09 9.20
CA ALA A 243 -5.11 -0.35 9.36
C ALA A 243 -5.69 -0.48 10.78
N LEU A 244 -5.68 -1.70 11.34
CA LEU A 244 -6.18 -1.97 12.70
C LEU A 244 -5.34 -1.29 13.80
N PHE A 245 -4.02 -1.15 13.59
CA PHE A 245 -3.17 -0.39 14.51
C PHE A 245 -3.58 1.08 14.59
N LEU A 246 -3.96 1.70 13.48
CA LEU A 246 -4.52 3.05 13.52
C LEU A 246 -5.88 3.08 14.25
N THR A 247 -6.74 2.07 14.01
CA THR A 247 -8.03 1.93 14.69
C THR A 247 -7.91 1.89 16.21
N TYR A 248 -6.86 1.24 16.72
CA TYR A 248 -6.64 0.95 18.12
C TYR A 248 -5.35 1.55 18.69
N VAL A 249 -4.88 2.65 18.09
CA VAL A 249 -3.63 3.31 18.50
C VAL A 249 -3.63 3.74 19.97
N ASN A 250 -4.82 3.95 20.56
CA ASN A 250 -5.02 4.29 21.97
C ASN A 250 -5.32 3.09 22.88
N ASN A 251 -5.11 1.86 22.41
CA ASN A 251 -5.38 0.63 23.15
C ASN A 251 -4.24 -0.37 22.94
N ASP A 252 -3.29 -0.36 23.87
CA ASP A 252 -2.09 -1.21 23.83
C ASP A 252 -2.41 -2.71 23.89
N VAL A 253 -3.49 -3.08 24.60
CA VAL A 253 -3.93 -4.47 24.72
C VAL A 253 -4.40 -5.00 23.36
N LYS A 254 -5.31 -4.27 22.70
CA LYS A 254 -5.79 -4.63 21.36
C LYS A 254 -4.68 -4.57 20.32
N THR A 255 -3.82 -3.55 20.39
CA THR A 255 -2.63 -3.44 19.53
C THR A 255 -1.73 -4.67 19.68
N SER A 256 -1.48 -5.13 20.90
CA SER A 256 -0.68 -6.32 21.15
C SER A 256 -1.34 -7.59 20.60
N GLU A 257 -2.64 -7.75 20.78
CA GLU A 257 -3.43 -8.87 20.22
C GLU A 257 -3.47 -8.88 18.69
N ILE A 258 -3.61 -7.71 18.06
CA ILE A 258 -3.50 -7.57 16.60
C ILE A 258 -2.10 -8.00 16.15
N ASN A 259 -1.06 -7.58 16.86
CA ASN A 259 0.33 -7.89 16.50
C ASN A 259 0.62 -9.38 16.49
N THR A 260 0.02 -10.16 17.40
CA THR A 260 0.20 -11.62 17.47
C THR A 260 -0.57 -12.39 16.41
N CYS A 261 -1.43 -11.72 15.62
CA CYS A 261 -2.08 -12.35 14.48
C CYS A 261 -1.06 -12.63 13.37
N GLU A 262 -0.84 -13.90 13.07
CA GLU A 262 0.02 -14.45 12.02
C GLU A 262 -0.76 -14.91 10.78
N SER A 263 -2.10 -14.94 10.86
CA SER A 263 -2.95 -15.35 9.74
C SER A 263 -4.21 -14.50 9.61
N PHE A 264 -4.79 -14.48 8.41
CA PHE A 264 -6.04 -13.78 8.15
C PHE A 264 -7.17 -14.30 9.05
N ASP A 265 -7.26 -15.62 9.26
CA ASP A 265 -8.27 -16.22 10.12
C ASP A 265 -8.17 -15.76 11.59
N GLN A 266 -6.97 -15.50 12.09
CA GLN A 266 -6.78 -14.92 13.42
C GLN A 266 -7.28 -13.48 13.49
N ILE A 267 -7.02 -12.67 12.44
CA ILE A 267 -7.57 -11.31 12.33
C ILE A 267 -9.11 -11.34 12.28
N ILE A 268 -9.69 -12.26 11.52
CA ILE A 268 -11.15 -12.44 11.45
C ILE A 268 -11.71 -12.80 12.83
N LYS A 269 -11.06 -13.71 13.55
CA LYS A 269 -11.46 -14.09 14.92
C LYS A 269 -11.41 -12.89 15.86
N PHE A 270 -10.32 -12.12 15.81
CA PHE A 270 -10.16 -10.89 16.58
C PHE A 270 -11.32 -9.91 16.33
N CYS A 271 -11.61 -9.59 15.06
CA CYS A 271 -12.69 -8.66 14.74
C CYS A 271 -14.06 -9.18 15.20
N ARG A 272 -14.32 -10.49 15.06
CA ARG A 272 -15.59 -11.11 15.48
C ARG A 272 -15.79 -11.17 16.99
N SER A 273 -14.72 -11.20 17.77
CA SER A 273 -14.81 -11.19 19.24
C SER A 273 -15.01 -9.81 19.84
N LEU A 274 -15.03 -8.75 19.02
CA LEU A 274 -15.25 -7.40 19.49
C LEU A 274 -16.72 -7.18 19.89
N ASP A 275 -16.93 -6.56 21.05
CA ASP A 275 -18.24 -6.06 21.49
C ASP A 275 -18.66 -4.74 20.80
N GLU A 276 -17.88 -4.27 19.84
CA GLU A 276 -18.11 -3.01 19.12
C GLU A 276 -18.21 -3.22 17.60
N THR A 277 -18.91 -2.31 16.93
CA THR A 277 -19.05 -2.32 15.47
C THR A 277 -18.01 -1.42 14.82
N LEU A 278 -17.17 -2.00 13.96
CA LEU A 278 -16.17 -1.30 13.17
C LEU A 278 -16.77 -0.70 11.89
N TYR A 279 -16.15 0.37 11.38
CA TYR A 279 -16.40 0.94 10.06
C TYR A 279 -15.27 0.52 9.12
N PHE A 280 -15.48 -0.54 8.34
CA PHE A 280 -14.58 -0.93 7.27
C PHE A 280 -14.85 -0.05 6.05
N ILE A 281 -13.83 0.68 5.63
CA ILE A 281 -13.85 1.45 4.37
C ILE A 281 -12.81 0.83 3.46
N VAL A 282 -13.26 0.17 2.39
CA VAL A 282 -12.41 -0.61 1.50
C VAL A 282 -12.47 -0.03 0.09
N ASP A 283 -11.36 0.53 -0.37
CA ASP A 283 -11.27 1.19 -1.65
C ASP A 283 -10.56 0.34 -2.72
N GLN A 284 -10.86 0.63 -3.98
CA GLN A 284 -10.37 -0.09 -5.16
C GLN A 284 -10.76 -1.57 -5.18
N MET A 285 -11.97 -1.91 -4.74
CA MET A 285 -12.47 -3.30 -4.72
C MET A 285 -12.40 -3.99 -6.09
N ASN A 286 -12.48 -3.22 -7.18
CA ASN A 286 -12.31 -3.71 -8.55
C ASN A 286 -10.97 -4.44 -8.74
N ALA A 287 -9.92 -4.11 -7.99
CA ALA A 287 -8.65 -4.82 -8.06
C ALA A 287 -8.77 -6.33 -7.81
N LEU A 288 -9.77 -6.74 -7.03
CA LEU A 288 -10.05 -8.13 -6.68
C LEU A 288 -11.01 -8.82 -7.65
N ASP A 289 -11.48 -8.13 -8.68
CA ASP A 289 -12.30 -8.75 -9.72
C ASP A 289 -11.41 -9.62 -10.63
N GLU A 290 -11.92 -10.80 -10.97
CA GLU A 290 -11.22 -11.81 -11.78
C GLU A 290 -10.77 -11.27 -13.15
N CYS A 291 -11.58 -10.38 -13.73
CA CYS A 291 -11.34 -9.83 -15.06
C CYS A 291 -10.25 -8.75 -15.10
N ASN A 292 -9.78 -8.24 -13.96
CA ASN A 292 -8.76 -7.20 -13.93
C ASN A 292 -7.37 -7.83 -13.88
N ASP A 293 -6.53 -7.51 -14.87
CA ASP A 293 -5.13 -7.92 -14.86
C ASP A 293 -4.33 -7.00 -13.93
N THR A 294 -4.10 -7.48 -12.72
CA THR A 294 -3.25 -6.80 -11.73
C THR A 294 -1.95 -7.56 -11.51
N GLY A 295 -1.64 -8.57 -12.34
CA GLY A 295 -0.54 -9.51 -12.10
C GLY A 295 -0.72 -10.41 -10.87
N ILE A 296 -1.90 -10.43 -10.23
CA ILE A 296 -2.19 -11.26 -9.06
C ILE A 296 -3.06 -12.44 -9.50
N ASN A 297 -2.71 -13.64 -9.03
CA ASN A 297 -3.46 -14.87 -9.29
C ASN A 297 -4.97 -14.70 -8.98
N PRO A 298 -5.88 -15.00 -9.93
CA PRO A 298 -7.32 -14.91 -9.73
C PRO A 298 -7.86 -15.66 -8.50
N GLU A 299 -7.32 -16.85 -8.20
CA GLU A 299 -7.72 -17.63 -7.04
C GLU A 299 -7.32 -16.91 -5.73
N LYS A 300 -6.14 -16.28 -5.69
CA LYS A 300 -5.73 -15.45 -4.54
C LYS A 300 -6.66 -14.25 -4.37
N LYS A 301 -7.09 -13.61 -5.46
CA LYS A 301 -8.06 -12.50 -5.41
C LYS A 301 -9.39 -12.94 -4.83
N ARG A 302 -9.91 -14.09 -5.29
CA ARG A 302 -11.15 -14.69 -4.79
C ARG A 302 -11.06 -14.99 -3.29
N GLN A 303 -9.97 -15.63 -2.85
CA GLN A 303 -9.74 -15.92 -1.43
C GLN A 303 -9.67 -14.65 -0.58
N VAL A 304 -8.95 -13.63 -1.04
CA VAL A 304 -8.85 -12.33 -0.34
C VAL A 304 -10.22 -11.67 -0.24
N LYS A 305 -11.02 -11.70 -1.30
CA LYS A 305 -12.39 -11.16 -1.32
C LYS A 305 -13.29 -11.88 -0.32
N GLU A 306 -13.31 -13.21 -0.33
CA GLU A 306 -14.06 -14.02 0.63
C GLU A 306 -13.62 -13.74 2.08
N ASN A 307 -12.33 -13.50 2.30
CA ASN A 307 -11.80 -13.18 3.62
C ASN A 307 -12.18 -11.77 4.09
N ILE A 308 -12.21 -10.78 3.19
CA ILE A 308 -12.74 -9.44 3.50
C ILE A 308 -14.23 -9.53 3.88
N ASP A 309 -15.03 -10.28 3.13
CA ASP A 309 -16.45 -10.45 3.45
C ASP A 309 -16.65 -11.10 4.84
N LYS A 310 -15.81 -12.09 5.19
CA LYS A 310 -15.80 -12.72 6.53
C LYS A 310 -15.33 -11.78 7.63
N LEU A 311 -14.36 -10.91 7.32
CA LEU A 311 -13.79 -9.91 8.23
C LEU A 311 -14.79 -8.81 8.56
N CYS A 312 -15.54 -8.35 7.56
CA CYS A 312 -16.54 -7.30 7.70
C CYS A 312 -17.89 -7.81 8.23
N TRP A 313 -18.03 -9.12 8.47
CA TRP A 313 -19.26 -9.71 9.02
C TRP A 313 -19.66 -9.05 10.35
N ASN A 314 -20.92 -8.62 10.48
CA ASN A 314 -21.46 -7.86 11.61
C ASN A 314 -20.79 -6.49 11.86
N HIS A 315 -20.00 -5.98 10.91
CA HIS A 315 -19.45 -4.63 10.92
C HIS A 315 -20.05 -3.78 9.80
N PHE A 316 -19.85 -2.46 9.87
CA PHE A 316 -20.27 -1.58 8.77
C PHE A 316 -19.25 -1.65 7.65
N TYR A 317 -19.73 -1.91 6.44
CA TYR A 317 -18.89 -2.17 5.28
C TYR A 317 -19.18 -1.18 4.16
N ILE A 318 -18.26 -0.25 3.94
CA ILE A 318 -18.30 0.72 2.85
C ILE A 318 -17.24 0.30 1.84
N LYS A 319 -17.66 -0.08 0.64
CA LYS A 319 -16.76 -0.50 -0.44
C LYS A 319 -16.89 0.42 -1.65
N SER A 320 -15.77 0.72 -2.30
CA SER A 320 -15.75 1.44 -3.57
C SER A 320 -15.09 0.68 -4.70
N SER A 321 -15.59 0.89 -5.92
CA SER A 321 -15.01 0.36 -7.15
C SER A 321 -15.18 1.32 -8.32
N LEU A 322 -14.50 1.03 -9.43
CA LEU A 322 -14.78 1.66 -10.71
C LEU A 322 -16.08 1.12 -11.32
N ALA A 323 -16.80 1.97 -12.07
CA ALA A 323 -17.93 1.52 -12.86
C ALA A 323 -17.44 0.66 -14.04
N SER A 324 -17.36 -0.66 -13.84
CA SER A 324 -17.21 -1.62 -14.95
C SER A 324 -18.58 -2.07 -15.45
N ASN A 325 -18.66 -2.49 -16.73
CA ASN A 325 -19.89 -3.07 -17.30
C ASN A 325 -20.41 -4.24 -16.45
N HIS A 326 -19.49 -5.03 -15.86
CA HIS A 326 -19.83 -6.13 -14.97
C HIS A 326 -20.41 -5.67 -13.64
N ALA A 327 -19.85 -4.62 -13.03
CA ALA A 327 -20.39 -4.01 -11.81
C ALA A 327 -21.81 -3.46 -12.04
N VAL A 328 -22.02 -2.73 -13.14
CA VAL A 328 -23.35 -2.18 -13.49
C VAL A 328 -24.39 -3.29 -13.77
N LEU A 329 -24.00 -4.38 -14.43
CA LEU A 329 -24.86 -5.53 -14.69
C LEU A 329 -25.20 -6.32 -13.41
N HIS A 330 -24.21 -6.57 -12.55
CA HIS A 330 -24.43 -7.20 -11.24
C HIS A 330 -25.41 -6.40 -10.37
N LEU A 331 -25.37 -5.08 -10.46
CA LEU A 331 -26.16 -4.18 -9.61
C LEU A 331 -27.61 -4.05 -10.03
N LYS A 332 -27.91 -4.04 -11.33
CA LYS A 332 -29.28 -3.88 -11.84
C LYS A 332 -30.16 -5.11 -11.61
N GLN A 333 -29.57 -6.28 -11.35
CA GLN A 333 -30.31 -7.55 -11.32
C GLN A 333 -30.51 -8.15 -9.92
N LYS A 334 -29.75 -7.73 -8.88
CA LYS A 334 -29.75 -8.41 -7.57
C LYS A 334 -30.20 -7.51 -6.41
N GLN A 335 -31.12 -8.03 -5.60
CA GLN A 335 -31.43 -7.51 -4.25
C GLN A 335 -30.32 -7.97 -3.29
N THR A 336 -29.36 -7.10 -3.02
CA THR A 336 -28.12 -7.42 -2.29
C THR A 336 -28.10 -6.95 -0.83
N ASN A 337 -29.21 -6.38 -0.32
CA ASN A 337 -29.29 -5.78 1.02
C ASN A 337 -28.14 -4.79 1.33
N GLU A 338 -27.65 -4.09 0.31
CA GLU A 338 -26.62 -3.06 0.39
C GLU A 338 -27.18 -1.73 -0.15
N LYS A 339 -26.75 -0.61 0.43
CA LYS A 339 -27.00 0.72 -0.17
C LYS A 339 -26.09 0.92 -1.37
N LYS A 340 -26.60 1.55 -2.42
CA LYS A 340 -25.85 1.78 -3.66
C LYS A 340 -25.81 3.27 -3.95
N ILE A 341 -24.61 3.83 -4.08
CA ILE A 341 -24.38 5.23 -4.48
C ILE A 341 -23.59 5.23 -5.78
N THR A 342 -24.01 6.09 -6.71
CA THR A 342 -23.38 6.17 -8.03
C THR A 342 -22.89 7.58 -8.30
N PHE A 343 -21.64 7.70 -8.72
CA PHE A 343 -21.01 8.96 -9.11
C PHE A 343 -20.75 9.00 -10.60
N TYR A 344 -21.47 9.87 -11.31
CA TYR A 344 -21.27 10.13 -12.73
C TYR A 344 -20.91 11.60 -12.94
N GLY A 345 -20.14 11.87 -13.99
CA GLY A 345 -19.65 13.21 -14.32
C GLY A 345 -18.36 13.56 -13.58
N GLY A 346 -18.22 14.84 -13.26
CA GLY A 346 -17.08 15.45 -12.59
C GLY A 346 -17.54 16.40 -11.47
N PHE A 347 -16.84 17.53 -11.33
CA PHE A 347 -17.28 18.62 -10.45
C PHE A 347 -18.61 19.21 -10.93
N ASP A 348 -19.45 19.62 -9.98
CA ASP A 348 -20.59 20.50 -10.28
C ASP A 348 -20.13 21.95 -10.55
N GLU A 349 -21.05 22.84 -10.91
CA GLU A 349 -20.71 24.22 -11.28
C GLU A 349 -19.98 24.99 -10.17
N GLU A 350 -20.40 24.84 -8.91
CA GLU A 350 -19.77 25.51 -7.77
C GLU A 350 -18.43 24.87 -7.41
N GLU A 351 -18.35 23.52 -7.45
CA GLU A 351 -17.10 22.79 -7.29
C GLU A 351 -16.08 23.21 -8.37
N MET A 352 -16.52 23.37 -9.61
CA MET A 352 -15.64 23.78 -10.71
C MET A 352 -15.16 25.23 -10.55
N GLU A 353 -16.06 26.14 -10.14
CA GLU A 353 -15.71 27.55 -9.89
C GLU A 353 -14.62 27.68 -8.81
N GLU A 354 -14.77 26.98 -7.68
CA GLU A 354 -13.80 27.01 -6.59
C GLU A 354 -12.48 26.31 -6.97
N TRP A 355 -12.55 25.25 -7.80
CA TRP A 355 -11.35 24.62 -8.34
C TRP A 355 -10.55 25.60 -9.22
N TRP A 356 -11.19 26.34 -10.12
CA TRP A 356 -10.52 27.36 -10.94
C TRP A 356 -9.90 28.46 -10.07
N LYS A 357 -10.63 28.98 -9.07
CA LYS A 357 -10.12 30.01 -8.15
C LYS A 357 -8.85 29.56 -7.44
N ARG A 358 -8.83 28.31 -6.96
CA ARG A 358 -7.68 27.76 -6.24
C ARG A 358 -6.43 27.66 -7.09
N HIS A 359 -6.57 27.31 -8.36
CA HIS A 359 -5.45 26.99 -9.25
C HIS A 359 -5.09 28.13 -10.23
N ASN A 360 -5.80 29.26 -10.17
CA ASN A 360 -5.59 30.42 -11.05
C ASN A 360 -4.15 30.99 -11.03
N SER A 361 -3.41 30.78 -9.94
CA SER A 361 -2.01 31.23 -9.84
C SER A 361 -1.00 30.31 -10.52
N VAL A 362 -1.37 29.04 -10.75
CA VAL A 362 -0.48 28.02 -11.31
C VAL A 362 -0.79 27.80 -12.80
N LEU A 363 -2.06 27.93 -13.16
CA LEU A 363 -2.53 27.77 -14.53
C LEU A 363 -2.18 28.99 -15.38
N PRO A 364 -1.95 28.83 -16.70
CA PRO A 364 -1.77 29.95 -17.59
C PRO A 364 -3.05 30.80 -17.64
N ALA A 365 -2.90 32.08 -17.99
CA ALA A 365 -4.05 32.95 -18.17
C ALA A 365 -4.93 32.42 -19.31
N MET A 366 -6.19 32.12 -19.00
CA MET A 366 -7.18 31.61 -19.94
C MET A 366 -8.42 32.52 -19.93
N ASP A 367 -8.98 32.76 -21.10
CA ASP A 367 -10.29 33.39 -21.21
C ASP A 367 -11.43 32.42 -20.85
N ASN A 368 -12.67 32.93 -20.77
CA ASN A 368 -13.81 32.10 -20.41
C ASN A 368 -14.12 31.02 -21.46
N LEU A 369 -13.86 31.29 -22.75
CA LEU A 369 -14.11 30.31 -23.81
C LEU A 369 -13.17 29.12 -23.69
N GLN A 370 -11.89 29.36 -23.39
CA GLN A 370 -10.90 28.32 -23.15
C GLN A 370 -11.25 27.48 -21.91
N LYS A 371 -11.73 28.13 -20.83
CA LYS A 371 -12.20 27.42 -19.63
C LYS A 371 -13.40 26.52 -19.93
N ASP A 372 -14.39 27.03 -20.66
CA ASP A 372 -15.57 26.26 -21.06
C ASP A 372 -15.17 25.04 -21.92
N GLN A 373 -14.25 25.23 -22.87
CA GLN A 373 -13.72 24.14 -23.69
C GLN A 373 -13.01 23.06 -22.84
N ILE A 374 -12.21 23.47 -21.86
CA ILE A 374 -11.54 22.54 -20.95
C ILE A 374 -12.55 21.77 -20.11
N GLU A 375 -13.56 22.44 -19.58
CA GLU A 375 -14.63 21.82 -18.81
C GLU A 375 -15.39 20.77 -19.63
N ASP A 376 -15.69 21.08 -20.90
CA ASP A 376 -16.35 20.16 -21.84
C ASP A 376 -15.48 18.95 -22.19
N ILE A 377 -14.20 19.17 -22.53
CA ILE A 377 -13.26 18.11 -22.92
C ILE A 377 -12.99 17.16 -21.74
N THR A 378 -12.81 17.71 -20.55
CA THR A 378 -12.52 16.93 -19.34
C THR A 378 -13.78 16.36 -18.70
N GLY A 379 -14.98 16.81 -19.09
CA GLY A 379 -16.23 16.53 -18.40
C GLY A 379 -16.21 16.98 -16.93
N LYS A 380 -15.38 17.99 -16.63
CA LYS A 380 -15.07 18.49 -15.27
C LYS A 380 -14.51 17.41 -14.34
N ILE A 381 -13.91 16.34 -14.88
CA ILE A 381 -13.41 15.21 -14.08
C ILE A 381 -12.08 15.60 -13.41
N PRO A 382 -11.97 15.52 -12.07
CA PRO A 382 -10.77 15.97 -11.34
C PRO A 382 -9.46 15.36 -11.85
N LEU A 383 -9.45 14.06 -12.16
CA LEU A 383 -8.27 13.40 -12.71
C LEU A 383 -7.79 14.01 -14.03
N PHE A 384 -8.72 14.37 -14.92
CA PHE A 384 -8.36 14.95 -16.22
C PHE A 384 -8.00 16.42 -16.11
N LEU A 385 -8.61 17.13 -15.16
CA LEU A 385 -8.22 18.50 -14.80
C LEU A 385 -6.81 18.59 -14.22
N ASN A 386 -6.36 17.58 -13.46
CA ASN A 386 -5.02 17.56 -12.88
C ASN A 386 -3.89 17.55 -13.93
N VAL A 387 -4.16 17.07 -15.15
CA VAL A 387 -3.17 17.13 -16.25
C VAL A 387 -2.75 18.57 -16.54
N LEU A 388 -3.65 19.54 -16.32
CA LEU A 388 -3.38 20.97 -16.49
C LEU A 388 -2.42 21.52 -15.43
N LEU A 389 -2.30 20.84 -14.29
CA LEU A 389 -1.40 21.21 -13.21
C LEU A 389 -0.01 20.59 -13.39
N GLU A 390 0.08 19.51 -14.17
CA GLU A 390 1.33 18.81 -14.50
C GLU A 390 2.04 19.42 -15.71
N SER A 391 1.32 20.17 -16.57
CA SER A 391 1.94 20.92 -17.66
C SER A 391 2.69 22.12 -17.09
N GLU A 392 4.01 21.96 -16.89
CA GLU A 392 4.93 23.06 -16.63
C GLU A 392 4.77 24.13 -17.73
N SER A 393 3.96 25.16 -17.46
CA SER A 393 3.99 26.52 -18.01
C SER A 393 4.60 26.71 -19.41
N LYS A 394 4.22 25.85 -20.37
CA LYS A 394 4.45 26.09 -21.80
C LYS A 394 3.08 26.35 -22.41
N ASN A 395 2.97 27.55 -22.96
CA ASN A 395 1.75 28.15 -23.48
C ASN A 395 0.90 27.13 -24.25
N PHE A 396 -0.41 27.17 -23.99
CA PHE A 396 -1.44 26.34 -24.63
C PHE A 396 -1.53 26.50 -26.16
N GLU A 397 -0.70 27.34 -26.78
CA GLU A 397 -0.61 27.53 -28.22
C GLU A 397 0.28 26.50 -28.93
N GLU A 398 1.05 25.66 -28.21
CA GLU A 398 1.96 24.67 -28.81
C GLU A 398 1.61 23.20 -28.52
N ALA A 399 0.41 22.90 -27.97
CA ALA A 399 -0.04 21.53 -27.66
C ALA A 399 -1.07 21.00 -28.68
#